data_AF-W1VG76-F1
#
_entry.id   AF-W1VG76-F1
#
_cell.length_a   1.000
_cell.length_b   1.000
_cell.length_c   1.000
_cell.angle_alpha   90.00
_cell.angle_beta   90.00
_cell.angle_gamma   90.00
#
_symmetry.space_group_name_H-M   'P 1'
#
loop_
_entity.id
_entity.type
_entity.pdbx_description
1 polymer ?
#
loop_
_entity_poly.entity_id
_entity_poly.type
_entity_poly.pdbx_seq_one_letter_code
_entity_poly.pdbx_strand_id
1 'polypeptide(L)'
;LSRIESRPVGDSLGRYRFSIDVEGHIREERVQAALIGLHRTCPQVRFLGSYPRLDARPIVVPAGTSDKDFVVARAWVADVLEGRTV
;
A
#
# COMPACT_ATOMS: atom_id res chain seq x y z
N LEU A 1 2.67 -10.16 0.56
CA LEU A 1 3.35 -9.87 -0.74
C LEU A 1 3.53 -11.21 -1.42
N SER A 2 2.98 -11.39 -2.62
CA SER A 2 3.00 -12.69 -3.30
C SER A 2 4.04 -12.78 -4.42
N ARG A 3 4.45 -11.64 -5.01
CA ARG A 3 5.48 -11.60 -6.05
C ARG A 3 6.18 -10.24 -6.12
N ILE A 4 7.49 -10.25 -6.33
CA ILE A 4 8.27 -9.06 -6.67
C ILE A 4 9.31 -9.42 -7.73
N GLU A 5 9.32 -8.67 -8.84
CA GLU A 5 10.26 -8.86 -9.94
C GLU A 5 10.87 -7.53 -10.34
N SER A 6 12.18 -7.49 -10.54
CA SER A 6 12.89 -6.33 -11.10
C SER A 6 13.14 -6.52 -12.59
N ARG A 7 13.11 -5.42 -13.34
CA ARG A 7 13.56 -5.36 -14.74
C ARG A 7 14.44 -4.12 -14.94
N PRO A 8 15.59 -4.24 -15.62
CA PRO A 8 16.38 -3.06 -15.96
C PRO A 8 15.59 -2.14 -16.88
N VAL A 9 15.75 -0.84 -16.69
CA VAL A 9 15.25 0.17 -17.62
C VAL A 9 16.40 0.54 -18.55
N GLY A 10 16.23 0.37 -19.85
CA GLY A 10 17.30 0.52 -20.84
C GLY A 10 17.75 1.96 -21.11
N ASP A 11 17.31 2.94 -20.31
CA ASP A 11 17.58 4.36 -20.52
C ASP A 11 18.81 4.88 -19.76
N SER A 12 19.19 4.26 -18.64
CA SER A 12 20.45 4.56 -17.95
C SER A 12 20.88 3.42 -17.02
N LEU A 13 22.20 3.30 -16.79
CA LEU A 13 22.75 2.32 -15.86
C LEU A 13 22.17 2.51 -14.44
N GLY A 14 21.79 1.40 -13.80
CA GLY A 14 21.30 1.41 -12.41
C GLY A 14 19.81 1.74 -12.22
N ARG A 15 19.05 1.99 -13.29
CA ARG A 15 17.59 2.17 -13.19
C ARG A 15 16.84 0.86 -13.33
N TYR A 16 15.91 0.64 -12.42
CA TYR A 16 15.06 -0.55 -12.39
C TYR A 16 13.60 -0.16 -12.29
N ARG A 17 12.74 -1.00 -12.87
CA ARG A 17 11.31 -1.02 -12.58
C ARG A 17 10.98 -2.31 -11.85
N PHE A 18 10.00 -2.24 -10.96
CA PHE A 18 9.52 -3.39 -10.22
C PHE A 18 8.07 -3.70 -10.62
N SER A 19 7.79 -4.97 -10.90
CA SER A 19 6.43 -5.51 -10.93
C SER A 19 6.17 -6.20 -9.60
N ILE A 20 5.07 -5.84 -8.95
CA ILE A 20 4.78 -6.27 -7.58
C ILE A 20 3.33 -6.75 -7.52
N ASP A 21 3.11 -7.96 -7.00
CA ASP A 21 1.78 -8.44 -6.64
C ASP A 21 1.64 -8.45 -5.12
N VAL A 22 0.61 -7.77 -4.63
CA VAL A 22 0.32 -7.62 -3.21
C VAL A 22 -1.00 -8.29 -2.85
N GLU A 23 -1.09 -8.77 -1.62
CA GLU A 23 -2.32 -9.35 -1.08
C GLU A 23 -3.17 -8.25 -0.47
N GLY A 24 -4.30 -7.97 -1.11
CA GLY A 24 -5.29 -7.00 -0.68
C GLY A 24 -6.01 -6.38 -1.87
N HIS A 25 -6.90 -5.46 -1.57
CA HIS A 25 -7.71 -4.72 -2.52
C HIS A 25 -7.46 -3.22 -2.32
N ILE A 26 -7.50 -2.44 -3.41
CA ILE A 26 -7.36 -0.97 -3.39
C ILE A 26 -8.35 -0.25 -2.46
N ARG A 27 -9.39 -0.95 -1.99
CA ARG A 27 -10.41 -0.40 -1.08
C ARG A 27 -9.99 -0.50 0.38
N GLU A 28 -8.99 -1.31 0.69
CA GLU A 28 -8.47 -1.50 2.04
C GLU A 28 -7.44 -0.41 2.35
N GLU A 29 -7.47 0.09 3.58
CA GLU A 29 -6.69 1.25 4.03
C GLU A 29 -5.18 1.03 3.91
N ARG A 30 -4.71 -0.16 4.30
CA ARG A 30 -3.28 -0.51 4.23
C ARG A 30 -2.73 -0.49 2.81
N VAL A 31 -3.56 -0.85 1.81
CA VAL A 31 -3.16 -0.87 0.40
C VAL A 31 -3.08 0.56 -0.12
N GLN A 32 -4.06 1.40 0.23
CA GLN A 32 -4.04 2.83 -0.10
C GLN A 32 -2.83 3.54 0.52
N ALA A 33 -2.55 3.29 1.79
CA ALA A 33 -1.40 3.87 2.49
C ALA A 33 -0.06 3.50 1.82
N ALA A 34 0.11 2.23 1.42
CA ALA A 34 1.28 1.79 0.68
C ALA A 34 1.39 2.49 -0.69
N LEU A 35 0.29 2.62 -1.43
CA LEU A 35 0.28 3.30 -2.72
C LEU A 35 0.57 4.80 -2.61
N ILE A 36 0.08 5.47 -1.57
CA ILE A 36 0.43 6.87 -1.27
C ILE A 36 1.94 6.99 -1.03
N GLY A 37 2.52 6.08 -0.23
CA GLY A 37 3.97 6.04 0.01
C GLY A 37 4.77 5.86 -1.28
N LEU A 38 4.36 4.91 -2.13
CA LEU A 38 4.99 4.67 -3.43
C LEU A 38 4.84 5.89 -4.35
N HIS A 39 3.65 6.47 -4.47
CA HIS A 39 3.39 7.60 -5.37
C HIS A 39 4.18 8.86 -4.98
N ARG A 40 4.46 9.05 -3.69
CA ARG A 40 5.31 10.15 -3.20
C ARG A 40 6.80 9.97 -3.46
N THR A 41 7.27 8.73 -3.59
CA THR A 41 8.71 8.41 -3.58
C THR A 41 9.22 7.87 -4.91
N CYS A 42 8.36 7.22 -5.69
CA CYS A 42 8.70 6.65 -6.98
C CYS A 42 8.36 7.64 -8.11
N PRO A 43 9.24 7.82 -9.11
CA PRO A 43 8.97 8.71 -10.25
C PRO A 43 7.71 8.34 -11.06
N GLN A 44 7.38 7.04 -11.10
CA GLN A 44 6.20 6.54 -11.77
C GLN A 44 5.65 5.33 -11.03
N VAL A 45 4.34 5.32 -10.78
CA VAL A 45 3.60 4.17 -10.24
C VAL A 45 2.43 3.89 -11.16
N ARG A 46 2.27 2.62 -11.56
CA ARG A 46 1.16 2.19 -12.42
C ARG A 46 0.34 1.13 -11.69
N PHE A 47 -0.92 1.43 -11.45
CA PHE A 47 -1.87 0.48 -10.89
C PHE A 47 -2.43 -0.41 -12.00
N LEU A 48 -2.38 -1.74 -11.82
CA LEU A 48 -2.85 -2.72 -12.79
C LEU A 48 -4.21 -3.34 -12.41
N GLY A 49 -4.78 -2.94 -11.27
CA GLY A 49 -6.06 -3.44 -10.77
C GLY A 49 -5.95 -4.23 -9.47
N SER A 50 -7.09 -4.45 -8.83
CA SER A 50 -7.28 -5.42 -7.76
C SER A 50 -8.27 -6.47 -8.26
N TYR A 51 -7.98 -7.74 -8.03
CA TYR A 51 -8.78 -8.86 -8.54
C TYR A 51 -8.86 -10.00 -7.53
N PRO A 52 -9.93 -10.83 -7.57
CA PRO A 52 -10.06 -11.98 -6.68
C PRO A 52 -8.91 -12.97 -6.88
N ARG A 53 -8.40 -13.49 -5.77
CA ARG A 53 -7.39 -14.55 -5.82
C ARG A 53 -8.01 -15.87 -6.23
N LEU A 54 -7.29 -16.65 -7.04
CA LEU A 54 -7.80 -17.89 -7.62
C LEU A 54 -8.21 -18.95 -6.59
N ASP A 55 -7.43 -19.10 -5.51
CA ASP A 55 -7.64 -20.12 -4.48
C ASP A 55 -8.53 -19.66 -3.31
N ALA A 56 -9.10 -18.46 -3.40
CA ALA A 56 -10.08 -17.88 -2.47
C ALA A 56 -9.71 -17.87 -0.96
N ARG A 57 -8.46 -18.16 -0.55
CA ARG A 57 -8.15 -18.16 0.89
C ARG A 57 -8.18 -16.72 1.43
N PRO A 58 -8.65 -16.53 2.67
CA PRO A 58 -8.66 -15.21 3.29
C PRO A 58 -7.23 -14.71 3.49
N ILE A 59 -7.07 -13.39 3.44
CA ILE A 59 -5.81 -12.71 3.75
C ILE A 59 -5.74 -12.55 5.27
N VAL A 60 -4.62 -12.94 5.86
CA VAL A 60 -4.34 -12.64 7.27
C VAL A 60 -3.86 -11.19 7.35
N VAL A 61 -4.64 -10.34 7.99
CA VAL A 61 -4.29 -8.92 8.19
C VAL A 61 -3.41 -8.81 9.43
N PRO A 62 -2.15 -8.33 9.31
CA PRO A 62 -1.29 -8.11 10.47
C PRO A 62 -1.91 -7.13 11.48
N ALA A 63 -1.63 -7.34 12.76
CA ALA A 63 -2.05 -6.41 13.81
C ALA A 63 -1.57 -4.98 13.52
N GLY A 64 -2.43 -3.99 13.76
CA GLY A 64 -2.14 -2.58 13.48
C GLY A 64 -2.31 -2.17 12.01
N THR A 65 -2.77 -3.08 11.14
CA THR A 65 -2.97 -2.80 9.71
C THR A 65 -4.37 -3.10 9.20
N SER A 66 -5.32 -3.32 10.12
CA SER A 66 -6.74 -3.40 9.77
C SER A 66 -7.28 -2.02 9.42
N ASP A 67 -8.37 -1.96 8.65
CA ASP A 67 -9.01 -0.69 8.30
C ASP A 67 -9.42 0.10 9.56
N LYS A 68 -9.85 -0.59 10.62
CA LYS A 68 -10.16 0.02 11.90
C LYS A 68 -8.93 0.72 12.51
N ASP A 69 -7.76 0.13 12.42
CA ASP A 69 -6.52 0.71 12.97
C ASP A 69 -6.19 2.03 12.26
N PHE A 70 -6.36 2.09 10.93
CA PHE A 70 -6.18 3.31 10.15
C PHE A 70 -7.22 4.39 10.47
N VAL A 71 -8.49 4.00 10.62
CA VAL A 71 -9.57 4.93 11.00
C VAL A 71 -9.30 5.53 12.38
N VAL A 72 -8.96 4.70 13.37
CA VAL A 72 -8.63 5.16 14.73
C VAL A 72 -7.40 6.06 14.72
N ALA A 73 -6.34 5.69 13.99
CA ALA A 73 -5.13 6.50 13.90
C ALA A 73 -5.40 7.89 13.29
N ARG A 74 -6.22 7.98 12.23
CA ARG A 74 -6.60 9.28 11.64
C ARG A 74 -7.45 10.12 12.56
N ALA A 75 -8.40 9.51 13.27
CA ALA A 75 -9.21 10.21 14.26
C ALA A 75 -8.32 10.81 15.36
N TRP A 76 -7.36 10.04 15.87
CA TRP A 76 -6.39 10.52 16.84
C TRP A 76 -5.53 11.68 16.30
N VAL A 77 -5.03 11.61 15.06
CA VAL A 77 -4.30 12.73 14.45
C VAL A 77 -5.18 13.99 14.36
N ALA A 78 -6.46 13.84 13.99
CA ALA A 78 -7.40 14.97 13.96
C ALA A 78 -7.56 15.59 15.35
N ASP A 79 -7.73 14.77 16.40
CA ASP A 79 -7.82 15.26 17.78
C ASP A 79 -6.56 16.02 18.23
N VAL A 80 -5.37 15.55 17.86
CA VAL A 80 -4.10 16.24 18.14
C VAL A 80 -4.03 17.59 17.42
N LEU A 81 -4.40 17.64 16.14
CA LEU A 81 -4.41 18.88 15.36
C LEU A 81 -5.41 19.92 15.90
N GLU A 82 -6.48 19.45 16.52
CA GLU A 82 -7.52 20.30 17.14
C GLU A 82 -7.25 20.57 18.63
N GLY A 83 -6.13 20.09 19.18
CA GLY A 83 -5.72 20.31 20.56
C GLY A 83 -6.60 19.63 21.61
N ARG A 84 -7.35 18.59 21.23
CA ARG A 84 -8.24 17.84 22.13
C ARG A 84 -7.54 16.74 22.91
N THR A 85 -6.40 16.26 22.41
CA THR A 85 -5.59 15.23 23.07
C THR A 85 -4.30 15.86 23.59
N VAL A 86 -4.01 15.68 24.88
CA VAL A 86 -2.74 16.03 25.55
C VAL A 86 -1.81 14.82 25.55
#